data_AF-A0A1G1G0A6-F1
#
_entry.id   AF-A0A1G1G0A6-F1
#
_cell.length_a   1.000
_cell.length_b   1.000
_cell.length_c   1.000
_cell.angle_alpha   90.00
_cell.angle_beta   90.00
_cell.angle_gamma   90.00
#
_symmetry.space_group_name_H-M   'P 1'
#
loop_
_entity.id
_entity.type
_entity.pdbx_description
1 polymer ?
#
loop_
_entity_poly.entity_id
_entity_poly.type
_entity_poly.pdbx_seq_one_letter_code
_entity_poly.pdbx_strand_id
1 'polypeptide(L)'
;MKKFNLNKISVVLVSCILNLVFVSFAIASGGAGEETPLWKDYMWKIINFGVLAFILFKFAKKPLQSFLKQRTDLIEKTLKEAREAKEIAQKALHEAEERLKTKDKEIEEILSAAKRSGEQEREKIIEESNKLKEKIFEQAKANIEYELKHAKEAIKEEAVEIAIELAEKKIKDKLTKSGQEKLLEESLTKIGGKG
;
A
#
# COMPACT_ATOMS: atom_id res chain seq x y z
N MET A 1 -6.51 -38.08 23.41
CA MET A 1 -6.11 -38.85 24.61
C MET A 1 -7.13 -39.95 24.88
N LYS A 2 -6.96 -41.15 24.30
CA LYS A 2 -7.87 -42.28 24.52
C LYS A 2 -7.33 -43.10 25.69
N LYS A 3 -8.09 -43.14 26.79
CA LYS A 3 -7.80 -43.89 28.01
C LYS A 3 -7.33 -45.29 27.64
N PHE A 4 -6.04 -45.55 27.84
CA PHE A 4 -5.46 -46.89 27.72
C PHE A 4 -6.35 -47.83 28.55
N ASN A 5 -6.74 -48.97 28.00
CA ASN A 5 -7.52 -49.99 28.71
C ASN A 5 -6.64 -50.71 29.76
N LEU A 6 -5.87 -49.95 30.55
CA LEU A 6 -5.12 -50.36 31.73
C LEU A 6 -6.02 -51.12 32.69
N ASN A 7 -7.30 -50.71 32.81
CA ASN A 7 -8.25 -51.40 33.66
C ASN A 7 -8.55 -52.84 33.19
N LYS A 8 -8.57 -53.11 31.88
CA LYS A 8 -8.82 -54.47 31.37
C LYS A 8 -7.59 -55.36 31.45
N ILE A 9 -6.40 -54.80 31.20
CA ILE A 9 -5.12 -55.53 31.36
C ILE A 9 -4.87 -55.82 32.85
N SER A 10 -5.15 -54.86 33.73
CA SER A 10 -5.10 -55.03 35.17
C SER A 10 -6.14 -56.04 35.65
N VAL A 11 -7.38 -56.03 35.15
CA VAL A 11 -8.40 -57.03 35.48
C VAL A 11 -8.01 -58.43 35.01
N VAL A 12 -7.38 -58.57 33.84
CA VAL A 12 -6.87 -59.88 33.37
C VAL A 12 -5.70 -60.35 34.22
N LEU A 13 -4.73 -59.48 34.54
CA LEU A 13 -3.63 -59.80 35.44
C LEU A 13 -4.13 -60.19 36.84
N VAL A 14 -5.09 -59.44 37.39
CA VAL A 14 -5.73 -59.74 38.68
C VAL A 14 -6.50 -61.06 38.60
N SER A 15 -7.25 -61.32 37.53
CA SER A 15 -7.95 -62.60 37.32
C SER A 15 -6.98 -63.77 37.17
N CYS A 16 -5.80 -63.57 36.58
CA CYS A 16 -4.76 -64.58 36.47
C CYS A 16 -4.04 -64.83 37.79
N ILE A 17 -3.75 -63.78 38.56
CA ILE A 17 -3.24 -63.90 39.94
C ILE A 17 -4.28 -64.60 40.81
N LEU A 18 -5.57 -64.24 40.68
CA LEU A 18 -6.67 -64.87 41.42
C LEU A 18 -6.81 -66.36 41.07
N ASN A 19 -6.68 -66.73 39.78
CA ASN A 19 -6.69 -68.13 39.35
C ASN A 19 -5.49 -68.91 39.88
N LEU A 20 -4.29 -68.33 39.85
CA LEU A 20 -3.09 -68.94 40.43
C LEU A 20 -3.22 -69.13 41.94
N VAL A 21 -3.77 -68.15 42.66
CA VAL A 21 -4.05 -68.22 44.10
C VAL A 21 -5.14 -69.25 44.42
N PHE A 22 -6.19 -69.35 43.59
CA PHE A 22 -7.25 -70.37 43.75
C PHE A 22 -6.71 -71.79 43.56
N VAL A 23 -5.83 -72.01 42.58
CA VAL A 23 -5.18 -73.31 42.36
C VAL A 23 -4.30 -73.67 43.57
N SER A 24 -3.56 -72.72 44.14
CA SER A 24 -2.78 -72.96 45.36
C SER A 24 -3.65 -73.23 46.60
N PHE A 25 -4.79 -72.57 46.75
CA PHE A 25 -5.70 -72.76 47.89
C PHE A 25 -6.48 -74.09 47.82
N ALA A 26 -6.81 -74.57 46.62
CA ALA A 26 -7.41 -75.89 46.43
C ALA A 26 -6.44 -77.03 46.82
N ILE A 27 -5.14 -76.83 46.61
CA ILE A 27 -4.08 -77.76 47.06
C ILE A 27 -3.89 -77.70 48.59
N ALA A 28 -4.19 -76.56 49.23
CA ALA A 28 -3.98 -76.35 50.68
C ALA A 28 -5.19 -76.70 51.57
N SER A 29 -6.42 -76.73 51.04
CA SER A 29 -7.65 -76.99 51.81
C SER A 29 -8.29 -78.37 51.58
N GLY A 30 -7.73 -79.18 50.67
CA GLY A 30 -8.03 -80.61 50.56
C GLY A 30 -7.15 -81.43 51.49
N GLY A 31 -7.66 -81.78 52.67
CA GLY A 31 -6.99 -82.70 53.58
C GLY A 31 -6.82 -84.09 52.97
N ALA A 32 -5.64 -84.67 53.20
CA ALA A 32 -5.28 -86.08 53.11
C ALA A 32 -5.54 -86.82 51.78
N GLY A 33 -4.45 -87.09 51.07
CA GLY A 33 -4.28 -88.36 50.36
C GLY A 33 -4.96 -88.52 49.01
N GLU A 34 -4.42 -87.86 47.99
CA GLU A 34 -4.29 -88.49 46.66
C GLU A 34 -2.84 -88.30 46.23
N GLU A 35 -2.10 -89.41 46.08
CA GLU A 35 -0.86 -89.38 45.31
C GLU A 35 -1.22 -89.18 43.84
N THR A 36 -1.49 -87.92 43.46
CA THR A 36 -1.52 -87.55 42.06
C THR A 36 -0.09 -87.71 41.54
N PRO A 37 0.14 -88.62 40.57
CA PRO A 37 1.50 -88.88 40.12
C PRO A 37 2.09 -87.59 39.55
N LEU A 38 3.35 -87.27 39.91
CA LEU A 38 4.05 -85.99 39.65
C LEU A 38 3.84 -85.41 38.24
N TRP A 39 3.62 -86.26 37.23
CA TRP A 39 3.32 -85.83 35.87
C TRP A 39 1.98 -85.09 35.71
N LYS A 40 0.95 -85.40 36.53
CA LYS A 40 -0.34 -84.71 36.52
C LYS A 40 -0.23 -83.27 37.01
N ASP A 41 0.55 -83.00 38.05
CA ASP A 41 0.76 -81.64 38.58
C ASP A 41 1.50 -80.74 37.58
N TYR A 42 2.53 -81.26 36.91
CA TYR A 42 3.20 -80.54 35.83
C TYR A 42 2.30 -80.31 34.62
N MET A 43 1.46 -81.28 34.27
CA MET A 43 0.48 -81.15 33.18
C MET A 43 -0.56 -80.05 33.49
N TRP A 44 -1.03 -79.94 34.73
CA TRP A 44 -1.93 -78.87 35.17
C TRP A 44 -1.27 -77.48 35.12
N LYS A 45 0.00 -77.37 35.51
CA LYS A 45 0.78 -76.13 35.40
C LYS A 45 0.97 -75.70 33.93
N ILE A 46 1.29 -76.63 33.04
CA ILE A 46 1.44 -76.36 31.60
C ILE A 46 0.11 -75.92 30.98
N ILE A 47 -1.00 -76.57 31.35
CA ILE A 47 -2.34 -76.17 30.89
C ILE A 47 -2.68 -74.77 31.41
N ASN A 48 -2.43 -74.47 32.68
CA ASN A 48 -2.67 -73.14 33.25
C ASN A 48 -1.83 -72.06 32.55
N PHE A 49 -0.54 -72.32 32.31
CA PHE A 49 0.33 -71.42 31.56
C PHE A 49 -0.13 -71.24 30.11
N GLY A 50 -0.58 -72.30 29.45
CA GLY A 50 -1.14 -72.24 28.09
C GLY A 50 -2.40 -71.38 28.02
N VAL A 51 -3.32 -71.51 29.00
CA VAL A 51 -4.52 -70.67 29.10
C VAL A 51 -4.13 -69.20 29.34
N LEU A 52 -3.18 -68.93 30.24
CA LEU A 52 -2.64 -67.59 30.48
C LEU A 52 -2.04 -66.98 29.21
N ALA A 53 -1.19 -67.72 28.50
CA ALA A 53 -0.55 -67.29 27.27
C ALA A 53 -1.59 -67.01 26.17
N PHE A 54 -2.64 -67.84 26.06
CA PHE A 54 -3.73 -67.64 25.11
C PHE A 54 -4.52 -66.36 25.40
N ILE A 55 -4.87 -66.13 26.67
CA ILE A 55 -5.56 -64.90 27.10
C ILE A 55 -4.67 -63.68 26.81
N LEU A 56 -3.39 -63.73 27.19
CA LEU A 56 -2.45 -62.64 26.99
C LEU A 56 -2.26 -62.34 25.50
N PHE A 57 -2.11 -63.35 24.64
CA PHE A 57 -1.99 -63.16 23.19
C PHE A 57 -3.25 -62.53 22.59
N LYS A 58 -4.44 -63.03 22.96
CA LYS A 58 -5.73 -62.51 22.48
C LYS A 58 -5.95 -61.05 22.91
N PHE A 59 -5.53 -60.68 24.11
CA PHE A 59 -5.69 -59.32 24.64
C PHE A 59 -4.58 -58.36 24.22
N ALA A 60 -3.32 -58.81 24.09
CA ALA A 60 -2.17 -57.97 23.72
C ALA A 60 -2.13 -57.63 22.21
N LYS A 61 -2.72 -58.46 21.35
CA LYS A 61 -2.78 -58.21 19.90
C LYS A 61 -3.44 -56.88 19.56
N LYS A 62 -4.55 -56.53 20.23
CA LYS A 62 -5.29 -55.28 19.98
C LYS A 62 -4.51 -54.00 20.34
N PRO A 63 -3.96 -53.82 21.57
CA PRO A 63 -3.21 -52.63 21.93
C PRO A 63 -1.90 -52.49 21.14
N LEU A 64 -1.20 -53.60 20.85
CA LEU A 64 0.03 -53.56 20.07
C LEU A 64 -0.23 -53.09 18.64
N GLN A 65 -1.25 -53.63 17.98
CA GLN A 65 -1.67 -53.17 16.65
C GLN A 65 -2.14 -51.72 16.67
N SER A 66 -2.87 -51.30 17.71
CA SER A 66 -3.31 -49.91 17.84
C SER A 66 -2.14 -48.94 18.00
N PHE A 67 -1.09 -49.32 18.74
CA PHE A 67 0.08 -48.47 18.95
C PHE A 67 0.90 -48.31 17.67
N LEU A 68 1.09 -49.41 16.92
CA LEU A 68 1.78 -49.36 15.63
C LEU A 68 0.99 -48.55 14.60
N LYS A 69 -0.32 -48.76 14.49
CA LYS A 69 -1.19 -47.95 13.63
C LYS A 69 -1.13 -46.47 13.99
N GLN A 70 -1.23 -46.13 15.28
CA GLN A 70 -1.12 -44.74 15.72
C GLN A 70 0.23 -44.10 15.35
N ARG A 71 1.34 -44.86 15.45
CA ARG A 71 2.65 -44.37 15.02
C ARG A 71 2.70 -44.14 13.51
N THR A 72 2.18 -45.07 12.72
CA THR A 72 2.09 -44.93 11.26
C THR A 72 1.22 -43.74 10.86
N ASP A 73 0.02 -43.62 11.43
CA ASP A 73 -0.91 -42.52 11.16
C ASP A 73 -0.30 -41.16 11.51
N LEU A 74 0.46 -41.08 12.62
CA LEU A 74 1.16 -39.85 13.00
C LEU A 74 2.24 -39.48 11.99
N ILE A 75 3.06 -40.45 11.56
CA ILE A 75 4.12 -40.21 10.57
C ILE A 75 3.50 -39.78 9.24
N GLU A 76 2.44 -40.46 8.80
CA GLU A 76 1.74 -40.13 7.57
C GLU A 76 1.12 -38.73 7.64
N LYS A 77 0.48 -38.37 8.76
CA LYS A 77 -0.06 -37.03 8.98
C LYS A 77 1.03 -35.97 8.96
N THR A 78 2.13 -36.16 9.69
CA THR A 78 3.25 -35.19 9.71
C THR A 78 3.89 -35.05 8.34
N LEU A 79 4.06 -36.15 7.59
CA LEU A 79 4.60 -36.09 6.23
C LEU A 79 3.65 -35.38 5.27
N LYS A 80 2.34 -35.61 5.40
CA LYS A 80 1.33 -34.92 4.60
C LYS A 80 1.31 -33.42 4.91
N GLU A 81 1.31 -33.05 6.19
CA GLU A 81 1.37 -31.64 6.63
C GLU A 81 2.65 -30.96 6.13
N ALA A 82 3.80 -31.63 6.18
CA ALA A 82 5.06 -31.08 5.65
C ALA A 82 5.02 -30.88 4.13
N ARG A 83 4.37 -31.79 3.38
CA ARG A 83 4.16 -31.65 1.93
C ARG A 83 3.20 -30.50 1.61
N GLU A 84 2.07 -30.42 2.30
CA GLU A 84 1.09 -29.35 2.14
C GLU A 84 1.72 -27.99 2.48
N ALA A 85 2.48 -27.89 3.57
CA ALA A 85 3.20 -26.68 3.96
C ALA A 85 4.25 -26.26 2.90
N LYS A 86 4.98 -27.23 2.33
CA LYS A 86 5.93 -26.96 1.25
C LYS A 86 5.23 -26.46 -0.01
N GLU A 87 4.10 -27.06 -0.38
CA GLU A 87 3.33 -26.64 -1.56
C GLU A 87 2.74 -25.24 -1.37
N ILE A 88 2.20 -24.93 -0.19
CA ILE A 88 1.71 -23.59 0.16
C ILE A 88 2.85 -22.57 0.11
N ALA A 89 4.02 -22.90 0.67
CA ALA A 89 5.18 -22.00 0.63
C ALA A 89 5.66 -21.75 -0.80
N GLN A 90 5.68 -22.78 -1.65
CA GLN A 90 6.04 -22.64 -3.07
C GLN A 90 5.02 -21.78 -3.84
N LYS A 91 3.72 -21.99 -3.60
CA LYS A 91 2.65 -21.16 -4.17
C LYS A 91 2.77 -19.70 -3.73
N ALA A 92 2.96 -19.46 -2.43
CA ALA A 92 3.13 -18.11 -1.89
C ALA A 92 4.37 -17.41 -2.46
N LEU A 93 5.48 -18.14 -2.64
CA LEU A 93 6.69 -17.59 -3.26
C LEU A 93 6.44 -17.23 -4.73
N HIS A 94 5.78 -18.10 -5.48
CA HIS A 94 5.43 -17.81 -6.87
C HIS A 94 4.49 -16.60 -7.00
N GLU A 95 3.45 -16.53 -6.17
CA GLU A 95 2.56 -15.35 -6.12
C GLU A 95 3.32 -14.08 -5.74
N ALA A 96 4.26 -14.15 -4.79
CA ALA A 96 5.08 -13.00 -4.42
C ALA A 96 5.98 -12.54 -5.57
N GLU A 97 6.61 -13.48 -6.29
CA GLU A 97 7.42 -13.18 -7.47
C GLU A 97 6.58 -12.56 -8.61
N GLU A 98 5.38 -13.08 -8.87
CA GLU A 98 4.47 -12.50 -9.86
C GLU A 98 4.00 -11.10 -9.46
N ARG A 99 3.68 -10.89 -8.18
CA ARG A 99 3.32 -9.56 -7.66
C ARG A 99 4.49 -8.60 -7.80
N LEU A 100 5.72 -9.00 -7.48
CA LEU A 100 6.91 -8.17 -7.67
C LEU A 100 7.11 -7.78 -9.14
N LYS A 101 7.04 -8.74 -10.07
CA LYS A 101 7.14 -8.45 -11.51
C LYS A 101 6.04 -7.51 -11.99
N THR A 102 4.84 -7.65 -11.47
CA THR A 102 3.71 -6.75 -11.81
C THR A 102 3.97 -5.35 -11.28
N LYS A 103 4.49 -5.23 -10.05
CA LYS A 103 4.85 -3.94 -9.45
C LYS A 103 5.99 -3.24 -10.18
N ASP A 104 7.01 -3.98 -10.64
CA ASP A 104 8.09 -3.41 -11.46
C ASP A 104 7.56 -2.82 -12.77
N LYS A 105 6.62 -3.51 -13.44
CA LYS A 105 5.94 -2.99 -14.63
C LYS A 105 5.10 -1.76 -14.33
N GLU A 106 4.32 -1.77 -13.25
CA GLU A 106 3.54 -0.59 -12.82
C GLU A 106 4.46 0.60 -12.55
N ILE A 107 5.62 0.40 -11.92
CA ILE A 107 6.61 1.46 -11.65
C ILE A 107 7.17 2.01 -12.97
N GLU A 108 7.51 1.15 -13.92
CA GLU A 108 8.00 1.57 -15.24
C GLU A 108 6.93 2.39 -16.00
N GLU A 109 5.67 1.94 -15.96
CA GLU A 109 4.54 2.66 -16.54
C GLU A 109 4.35 4.03 -15.88
N ILE A 110 4.36 4.10 -14.54
CA ILE A 110 4.25 5.36 -13.79
C ILE A 110 5.40 6.31 -14.14
N LEU A 111 6.64 5.81 -14.21
CA LEU A 111 7.80 6.64 -14.58
C LEU A 111 7.70 7.15 -16.01
N SER A 112 7.23 6.32 -16.94
CA SER A 112 7.03 6.72 -18.34
C SER A 112 5.93 7.78 -18.48
N ALA A 113 4.81 7.61 -17.76
CA ALA A 113 3.71 8.55 -17.73
C ALA A 113 4.13 9.88 -17.08
N ALA A 114 4.87 9.84 -15.98
CA ALA A 114 5.40 11.03 -15.31
C ALA A 114 6.37 11.81 -16.21
N LYS A 115 7.26 11.12 -16.93
CA LYS A 115 8.16 11.77 -17.91
C LYS A 115 7.37 12.44 -19.03
N ARG A 116 6.42 11.72 -19.63
CA ARG A 116 5.57 12.26 -20.70
C ARG A 116 4.75 13.45 -20.24
N SER A 117 4.14 13.37 -19.06
CA SER A 117 3.38 14.48 -18.47
C SER A 117 4.30 15.67 -18.18
N GLY A 118 5.51 15.43 -17.67
CA GLY A 118 6.48 16.49 -17.41
C GLY A 118 6.99 17.17 -18.67
N GLU A 119 7.17 16.42 -19.76
CA GLU A 119 7.51 16.97 -21.08
C GLU A 119 6.37 17.82 -21.66
N GLN A 120 5.14 17.31 -21.62
CA GLN A 120 3.95 18.06 -22.07
C GLN A 120 3.75 19.34 -21.26
N GLU A 121 3.91 19.27 -19.94
CA GLU A 121 3.77 20.45 -19.09
C GLU A 121 4.88 21.46 -19.36
N ARG A 122 6.12 21.01 -19.55
CA ARG A 122 7.23 21.88 -19.95
C ARG A 122 6.91 22.60 -21.26
N GLU A 123 6.41 21.89 -22.27
CA GLU A 123 6.07 22.46 -23.57
C GLU A 123 4.95 23.51 -23.43
N LYS A 124 3.89 23.21 -22.66
CA LYS A 124 2.83 24.17 -22.34
C LYS A 124 3.35 25.42 -21.65
N ILE A 125 4.19 25.26 -20.62
CA ILE A 125 4.77 26.41 -19.89
C ILE A 125 5.59 27.29 -20.84
N ILE A 126 6.36 26.69 -21.74
CA ILE A 126 7.13 27.44 -22.75
C ILE A 126 6.20 28.16 -23.72
N GLU A 127 5.15 27.50 -24.22
CA GLU A 127 4.18 28.11 -25.12
C GLU A 127 3.44 29.28 -24.47
N GLU A 128 2.94 29.08 -23.24
CA GLU A 128 2.27 30.12 -22.46
C GLU A 128 3.20 31.29 -22.15
N SER A 129 4.46 31.00 -21.78
CA SER A 129 5.48 32.04 -21.54
C SER A 129 5.76 32.86 -22.79
N ASN A 130 5.83 32.22 -23.96
CA ASN A 130 6.03 32.92 -25.23
C ASN A 130 4.82 33.80 -25.58
N LYS A 131 3.59 33.30 -25.41
CA LYS A 131 2.35 34.09 -25.59
C LYS A 131 2.29 35.26 -24.61
N LEU A 132 2.67 35.05 -23.36
CA LEU A 132 2.70 36.11 -22.35
C LEU A 132 3.74 37.17 -22.70
N LYS A 133 4.93 36.75 -23.12
CA LYS A 133 5.99 37.65 -23.60
C LYS A 133 5.50 38.51 -24.76
N GLU A 134 4.86 37.91 -25.76
CA GLU A 134 4.30 38.65 -26.90
C GLU A 134 3.26 39.68 -26.46
N LYS A 135 2.30 39.27 -25.61
CA LYS A 135 1.31 40.20 -25.03
C LYS A 135 1.94 41.35 -24.27
N ILE A 136 2.96 41.08 -23.45
CA ILE A 136 3.68 42.13 -22.71
C ILE A 136 4.35 43.10 -23.69
N PHE A 137 4.97 42.60 -24.76
CA PHE A 137 5.58 43.44 -25.79
C PHE A 137 4.57 44.30 -26.53
N GLU A 138 3.41 43.74 -26.90
CA GLU A 138 2.32 44.48 -27.53
C GLU A 138 1.77 45.57 -26.61
N GLN A 139 1.50 45.24 -25.35
CA GLN A 139 1.05 46.21 -24.34
C GLN A 139 2.09 47.32 -24.11
N ALA A 140 3.37 46.96 -24.01
CA ALA A 140 4.43 47.95 -23.85
C ALA A 140 4.50 48.90 -25.05
N LYS A 141 4.38 48.39 -26.28
CA LYS A 141 4.34 49.23 -27.49
C LYS A 141 3.12 50.15 -27.49
N ALA A 142 1.93 49.62 -27.19
CA ALA A 142 0.71 50.42 -27.12
C ALA A 142 0.81 51.53 -26.05
N ASN A 143 1.38 51.22 -24.89
CA ASN A 143 1.60 52.21 -23.84
C ASN A 143 2.62 53.27 -24.28
N ILE A 144 3.73 52.88 -24.92
CA ILE A 144 4.71 53.84 -25.45
C ILE A 144 4.07 54.77 -26.48
N GLU A 145 3.24 54.25 -27.39
CA GLU A 145 2.54 55.08 -28.37
C GLU A 145 1.55 56.05 -27.72
N TYR A 146 0.82 55.58 -26.71
CA TYR A 146 -0.10 56.39 -25.92
C TYR A 146 0.63 57.53 -25.18
N GLU A 147 1.71 57.21 -24.47
CA GLU A 147 2.55 58.18 -23.75
C GLU A 147 3.22 59.18 -24.71
N LEU A 148 3.71 58.73 -25.87
CA LEU A 148 4.26 59.62 -26.89
C LEU A 148 3.22 60.59 -27.44
N LYS A 149 1.97 60.14 -27.62
CA LYS A 149 0.88 61.00 -28.07
C LYS A 149 0.56 62.05 -27.00
N HIS A 150 0.42 61.63 -25.75
CA HIS A 150 0.21 62.54 -24.61
C HIS A 150 1.33 63.56 -24.46
N ALA A 151 2.59 63.12 -24.52
CA ALA A 151 3.74 64.02 -24.44
C ALA A 151 3.75 65.05 -25.59
N LYS A 152 3.39 64.66 -26.82
CA LYS A 152 3.26 65.59 -27.95
C LYS A 152 2.14 66.60 -27.74
N GLU A 153 1.00 66.17 -27.20
CA GLU A 153 -0.13 67.05 -26.88
C GLU A 153 0.25 68.06 -25.80
N ALA A 154 0.91 67.62 -24.72
CA ALA A 154 1.41 68.48 -23.65
C ALA A 154 2.43 69.52 -24.16
N ILE A 155 3.42 69.10 -24.98
CA ILE A 155 4.39 70.04 -25.58
C ILE A 155 3.69 71.07 -26.48
N LYS A 156 2.65 70.65 -27.21
CA LYS A 156 1.91 71.56 -28.08
C LYS A 156 1.14 72.60 -27.26
N GLU A 157 0.52 72.18 -26.15
CA GLU A 157 -0.18 73.08 -25.23
C GLU A 157 0.78 74.10 -24.61
N GLU A 158 1.92 73.65 -24.09
CA GLU A 158 2.97 74.51 -23.54
C GLU A 158 3.54 75.48 -24.58
N ALA A 159 3.75 75.03 -25.82
CA ALA A 159 4.20 75.88 -26.91
C ALA A 159 3.15 76.96 -27.29
N VAL A 160 1.86 76.64 -27.22
CA VAL A 160 0.78 77.62 -27.44
C VAL A 160 0.75 78.66 -26.33
N GLU A 161 0.91 78.24 -25.08
CA GLU A 161 0.96 79.14 -23.93
C GLU A 161 2.13 80.14 -24.04
N ILE A 162 3.34 79.64 -24.34
CA ILE A 162 4.54 80.48 -24.56
C ILE A 162 4.33 81.43 -25.75
N ALA A 163 3.69 80.97 -26.84
CA ALA A 163 3.42 81.81 -28.00
C ALA A 163 2.44 82.95 -27.69
N ILE A 164 1.40 82.67 -26.89
CA ILE A 164 0.45 83.69 -26.40
C ILE A 164 1.19 84.69 -25.49
N GLU A 165 1.98 84.21 -24.53
CA GLU A 165 2.75 85.08 -23.63
C GLU A 165 3.72 86.00 -24.39
N LEU A 166 4.43 85.47 -25.38
CA LEU A 166 5.32 86.24 -26.24
C LEU A 166 4.54 87.26 -27.10
N ALA A 167 3.38 86.88 -27.63
CA ALA A 167 2.52 87.78 -28.39
C ALA A 167 2.00 88.92 -27.51
N GLU A 168 1.53 88.62 -26.29
CA GLU A 168 1.11 89.62 -25.31
C GLU A 168 2.24 90.59 -24.97
N LYS A 169 3.45 90.08 -24.70
CA LYS A 169 4.63 90.88 -24.39
C LYS A 169 4.99 91.80 -25.57
N LYS A 170 4.98 91.28 -26.79
CA LYS A 170 5.29 92.04 -28.00
C LYS A 170 4.23 93.10 -28.33
N ILE A 171 2.95 92.81 -28.05
CA ILE A 171 1.84 93.78 -28.15
C ILE A 171 2.03 94.90 -27.11
N LYS A 172 2.30 94.55 -25.84
CA LYS A 172 2.57 95.52 -24.75
C LYS A 172 3.77 96.43 -25.10
N ASP A 173 4.85 95.89 -25.64
CA ASP A 173 6.04 96.65 -26.06
C ASP A 173 5.78 97.58 -27.26
N LYS A 174 4.96 97.17 -28.24
CA LYS A 174 4.59 98.03 -29.38
C LYS A 174 3.64 99.15 -28.98
N LEU A 175 2.69 98.87 -28.09
CA LEU A 175 1.74 99.86 -27.55
C LEU A 175 2.46 100.97 -26.77
N THR A 176 3.56 100.67 -26.08
CA THR A 176 4.33 101.65 -25.30
C THR A 176 5.26 102.53 -26.13
N LYS A 177 5.81 102.06 -27.26
CA LYS A 177 6.80 102.82 -28.05
C LYS A 177 6.27 103.58 -29.27
N SER A 178 5.19 103.14 -29.93
CA SER A 178 4.78 103.74 -31.21
C SER A 178 3.31 103.51 -31.61
N GLY A 179 2.50 102.85 -30.77
CA GLY A 179 1.21 102.28 -31.21
C GLY A 179 -0.05 103.12 -30.99
N GLN A 180 -0.01 104.15 -30.14
CA GLN A 180 -1.25 104.83 -29.72
C GLN A 180 -1.88 105.71 -30.81
N GLU A 181 -1.10 106.32 -31.71
CA GLU A 181 -1.65 107.18 -32.78
C GLU A 181 -2.18 106.37 -33.98
N LYS A 182 -1.45 105.35 -34.43
CA LYS A 182 -1.86 104.50 -35.58
C LYS A 182 -3.11 103.67 -35.33
N LEU A 183 -3.33 103.17 -34.11
CA LEU A 183 -4.51 102.37 -33.76
C LEU A 183 -5.78 103.22 -33.67
N LEU A 184 -5.65 104.51 -33.33
CA LEU A 184 -6.73 105.48 -33.33
C LEU A 184 -7.16 105.80 -34.78
N GLU A 185 -6.20 105.99 -35.68
CA GLU A 185 -6.44 106.27 -37.10
C GLU A 185 -7.07 105.07 -37.85
N GLU A 186 -6.62 103.84 -37.61
CA GLU A 186 -7.25 102.63 -38.18
C GLU A 186 -8.66 102.39 -37.63
N SER A 187 -8.90 102.66 -36.34
CA SER A 187 -10.24 102.51 -35.72
C SER A 187 -11.22 103.56 -36.24
N LEU A 188 -10.76 104.80 -36.44
CA LEU A 188 -11.55 105.87 -37.07
C LEU A 188 -11.84 105.56 -38.54
N THR A 189 -10.91 104.95 -39.27
CA THR A 189 -11.12 104.56 -40.69
C THR A 189 -12.09 103.39 -40.83
N LYS A 190 -12.07 102.40 -39.91
CA LYS A 190 -13.01 101.26 -39.91
C LYS A 190 -14.43 101.63 -39.49
N ILE A 191 -14.58 102.68 -38.68
CA ILE A 191 -15.89 103.20 -38.24
C ILE A 191 -16.44 104.26 -39.21
N GLY A 192 -15.57 105.06 -39.85
CA GLY A 192 -15.95 106.03 -40.88
C GLY A 192 -16.21 105.45 -42.28
N GLY A 193 -15.89 104.18 -42.51
CA GLY A 193 -16.07 103.48 -43.80
C GLY A 193 -17.38 102.68 -43.95
N LYS A 194 -18.35 102.84 -43.03
CA LYS A 194 -19.72 102.32 -43.19
C LYS A 194 -20.72 103.48 -43.15
N GLY A 195 -20.78 104.20 -44.26
CA GLY A 195 -21.76 105.23 -44.60
C GLY A 195 -21.76 105.40 -46.12
#